data_AF-A0A917JS46-F1
#
_entry.id   AF-A0A917JS46-F1
#
_cell.length_a   1.000
_cell.length_b   1.000
_cell.length_c   1.000
_cell.angle_alpha   90.00
_cell.angle_beta   90.00
_cell.angle_gamma   90.00
#
_symmetry.space_group_name_H-M   'P 1'
#
loop_
_entity.id
_entity.type
_entity.pdbx_description
1 polymer ?
#
loop_
_entity_poly.entity_id
_entity_poly.type
_entity_poly.pdbx_seq_one_letter_code
_entity_poly.pdbx_strand_id
1 'polypeptide(L)' 'MFDVETNKVVIEVIAPNRGIVENIQIEEDDFVVSEQVVMNLCEKDASYAAAVPKDVKYIETII' A
#
# COMPACT_ATOMS: atom_id res chain seq x y z
N MET A 1 2.05 4.27 -1.45
CA MET A 1 3.31 4.58 -0.74
C MET A 1 3.22 3.85 0.57
N PHE A 2 4.28 3.18 0.96
CA PHE A 2 4.39 2.50 2.24
C PHE A 2 5.83 2.62 2.73
N ASP A 3 6.00 2.53 4.04
CA ASP A 3 7.30 2.63 4.70
C ASP A 3 7.80 1.22 5.03
N VAL A 4 9.10 1.02 4.87
CA VAL A 4 9.79 -0.23 5.22
C VAL A 4 10.82 0.05 6.29
N GLU A 5 10.63 -0.58 7.44
CA GLU A 5 11.61 -0.52 8.52
C GLU A 5 12.75 -1.51 8.27
N THR A 6 13.96 -0.99 8.10
CA THR A 6 15.18 -1.80 8.16
C THR A 6 15.87 -1.60 9.51
N ASN A 7 16.76 -2.51 9.89
CA ASN A 7 17.48 -2.50 11.18
C ASN A 7 18.14 -1.16 11.55
N LYS A 8 18.39 -0.28 10.56
CA LYS A 8 19.05 1.01 10.78
C LYS A 8 18.33 2.21 10.17
N VAL A 9 17.42 2.01 9.23
CA VAL A 9 16.82 3.08 8.42
C VAL A 9 15.39 2.72 8.05
N VAL A 10 14.47 3.66 8.16
CA VAL A 10 13.14 3.55 7.57
C VAL A 10 13.19 4.13 6.16
N ILE A 11 12.77 3.35 5.18
CA ILE A 11 12.81 3.75 3.77
C ILE A 11 11.37 3.84 3.26
N GLU A 12 11.07 4.95 2.60
CA GLU A 12 9.82 5.14 1.88
C GLU A 12 9.88 4.45 0.51
N VAL A 13 8.90 3.60 0.22
CA VAL A 13 8.72 2.99 -1.10
C VAL A 13 7.58 3.69 -1.85
N ILE A 14 7.97 4.34 -2.94
CA ILE A 14 7.06 5.10 -3.81
C ILE A 14 6.46 4.17 -4.87
N ALA A 15 5.16 4.33 -5.14
CA ALA A 15 4.51 3.59 -6.22
C ALA A 15 5.04 4.06 -7.58
N PRO A 16 5.35 3.16 -8.52
CA PRO A 16 5.93 3.53 -9.80
C PRO A 16 4.96 4.34 -10.69
N ASN A 17 3.67 4.01 -10.64
CA ASN A 17 2.61 4.64 -11.45
C ASN A 17 1.36 4.92 -10.60
N ARG A 18 0.49 5.81 -11.11
CA ARG A 18 -0.80 6.12 -10.48
C ARG A 18 -1.80 5.00 -10.79
N GLY A 19 -2.38 4.40 -9.75
CA GLY A 19 -3.30 3.27 -9.90
C GLY A 19 -4.16 3.03 -8.68
N ILE A 20 -4.96 1.97 -8.72
CA ILE A 20 -5.70 1.45 -7.57
C ILE A 20 -5.04 0.15 -7.11
N VAL A 21 -4.95 -0.03 -5.80
CA VAL A 21 -4.46 -1.26 -5.18
C VAL A 21 -5.50 -2.35 -5.40
N GLU A 22 -5.14 -3.39 -6.14
CA GLU A 22 -6.02 -4.55 -6.35
C GLU A 22 -5.88 -5.58 -5.24
N ASN A 23 -4.65 -5.81 -4.80
CA ASN A 23 -4.34 -6.80 -3.77
C ASN A 23 -3.05 -6.42 -3.03
N ILE A 24 -3.05 -6.58 -1.72
CA ILE A 24 -1.89 -6.45 -0.84
C ILE A 24 -1.56 -7.87 -0.35
N GLN A 25 -0.32 -8.28 -0.54
CA GLN A 25 0.12 -9.66 -0.29
C GLN A 25 0.95 -9.81 1.00
N ILE A 26 1.04 -8.73 1.79
CA ILE A 26 1.79 -8.64 3.04
C ILE A 26 0.91 -7.99 4.12
N GLU A 27 1.16 -8.31 5.38
CA GLU A 27 0.53 -7.64 6.52
C GLU A 27 1.45 -6.54 7.09
N GLU A 28 0.89 -5.66 7.92
CA GLU A 28 1.69 -4.73 8.70
C GLU A 28 2.65 -5.51 9.62
N ASP A 29 3.90 -5.07 9.71
CA ASP A 29 5.00 -5.74 10.45
C ASP A 29 5.52 -7.07 9.85
N ASP A 30 5.15 -7.43 8.63
CA ASP A 30 5.69 -8.62 7.96
C ASP A 30 7.13 -8.43 7.44
N PHE A 31 7.92 -9.51 7.43
CA PHE A 31 9.29 -9.49 6.95
C PHE A 31 9.34 -9.57 5.42
N VAL A 32 9.74 -8.48 4.79
CA VAL A 32 9.92 -8.40 3.35
C VAL A 32 11.37 -8.67 2.93
N VAL A 33 11.58 -9.47 1.88
CA VAL A 33 12.89 -9.65 1.25
C VAL A 33 13.07 -8.73 0.04
N SER A 34 14.32 -8.49 -0.36
CA SER A 34 14.62 -7.75 -1.58
C SER A 34 13.94 -8.40 -2.79
N GLU A 35 13.30 -7.58 -3.63
CA GLU A 35 12.61 -7.99 -4.88
C GLU A 35 11.30 -8.78 -4.70
N GLN A 36 10.78 -8.89 -3.47
CA GLN A 36 9.46 -9.48 -3.23
C GLN A 36 8.33 -8.58 -3.73
N VAL A 37 7.32 -9.20 -4.36
CA VAL A 37 6.07 -8.52 -4.72
C VAL A 37 5.21 -8.37 -3.47
N VAL A 38 4.92 -7.12 -3.10
CA VAL A 38 4.14 -6.79 -1.89
C VAL A 38 2.70 -6.37 -2.21
N MET A 39 2.47 -5.84 -3.42
CA MET A 39 1.16 -5.39 -3.85
C MET A 39 1.04 -5.37 -5.37
N ASN A 40 -0.18 -5.58 -5.87
CA ASN A 40 -0.52 -5.37 -7.26
C ASN A 40 -1.28 -4.05 -7.43
N LEU A 41 -0.83 -3.27 -8.41
CA LEU A 41 -1.43 -2.00 -8.79
C LEU A 41 -2.05 -2.13 -10.17
N CYS A 42 -3.33 -1.76 -10.30
CA CYS A 42 -3.97 -1.58 -11.59
C CYS A 42 -3.76 -0.14 -12.04
N GLU A 43 -3.09 0.05 -13.17
CA GLU A 43 -2.92 1.37 -13.77
C GLU A 43 -4.28 1.93 -14.15
N LYS A 44 -4.60 3.13 -13.64
CA LYS A 44 -5.76 3.87 -14.09
C LYS A 44 -5.29 5.01 -14.99
N ASP A 45 -5.65 4.91 -16.27
CA ASP A 45 -5.70 6.07 -17.16
C ASP A 45 -6.50 7.19 -16.47
N ALA A 46 -6.01 8.42 -16.58
CA ALA A 46 -6.34 9.55 -15.70
C ALA A 46 -7.77 10.12 -15.84
N SER A 47 -8.79 9.31 -16.13
CA SER A 47 -10.17 9.76 -16.39
C SER A 47 -11.23 9.27 -15.41
N TYR A 48 -10.88 8.69 -14.26
CA TYR A 48 -11.88 8.32 -13.25
C TYR A 48 -11.63 9.02 -11.91
N ALA A 49 -12.51 9.97 -11.58
CA ALA A 49 -12.60 10.56 -10.25
C ALA A 49 -12.75 9.44 -9.22
N ALA A 50 -12.05 9.59 -8.09
CA ALA A 50 -11.90 8.58 -7.05
C ALA A 50 -13.23 7.90 -6.69
N ALA A 51 -13.39 6.63 -7.08
CA ALA A 51 -14.34 5.74 -6.44
C ALA A 51 -13.68 5.28 -5.14
N VAL A 52 -14.15 5.85 -4.03
CA VAL A 52 -13.84 5.41 -2.67
C VAL A 52 -14.22 3.92 -2.55
N PRO A 53 -13.26 2.99 -2.32
CA PRO A 53 -13.61 1.61 -2.01
C PRO A 53 -14.23 1.56 -0.62
N LYS A 54 -15.42 0.97 -0.52
CA LYS A 54 -16.02 0.56 0.75
C LYS A 54 -15.22 -0.62 1.32
N ASP A 55 -15.10 -0.65 2.65
CA ASP A 55 -14.40 -1.64 3.49
C ASP A 55 -12.91 -1.40 3.80
N VAL A 56 -12.56 -0.16 4.19
CA VAL A 56 -11.48 0.04 5.16
C VAL A 56 -12.12 0.17 6.55
N LYS A 57 -12.02 -0.89 7.37
CA LYS A 57 -12.38 -0.83 8.80
C LYS A 57 -11.34 0.04 9.50
N TYR A 58 -11.59 1.34 9.56
CA TYR A 58 -10.94 2.21 10.54
C TYR A 58 -11.43 1.75 11.92
N ILE A 59 -10.47 1.34 12.75
CA ILE A 59 -10.70 1.05 14.16
C ILE A 59 -10.97 2.40 14.82
N GLU A 60 -12.21 2.86 14.76
CA GLU A 60 -12.60 4.15 15.34
C GLU A 60 -12.68 4.05 16.86
N THR A 61 -11.94 4.96 17.49
CA THR A 61 -12.26 5.63 18.75
C THR A 61 -11.78 4.95 20.03
N ILE A 62 -10.54 5.34 20.38
CA ILE A 62 -10.11 5.62 21.75
C ILE A 62 -11.16 6.53 22.42
N ILE A 63 -11.65 6.09 23.59
CA ILE A 63 -12.09 6.97 24.67
C ILE A 63 -10.90 7.12 25.61
#